data_AF-A0A662XKL5-F1
#
_entry.id   AF-A0A662XKL5-F1
#
_cell.length_a   1.000
_cell.length_b   1.000
_cell.length_c   1.000
_cell.angle_alpha   90.00
_cell.angle_beta   90.00
_cell.angle_gamma   90.00
#
_symmetry.space_group_name_H-M   'P 1'
#
loop_
_entity.id
_entity.type
_entity.pdbx_description
1 polymer ?
#
loop_
_entity_poly.entity_id
_entity_poly.type
_entity_poly.pdbx_seq_one_letter_code
_entity_poly.pdbx_strand_id
1 'polypeptide(L)' 'MKKTRGGFSSERLDDAVAQVLSGESMSTVSKISSIKYSTLAKWVAAACKGETRDPKRRGPALFLLPEAEESIYEWVVGR' A
#
# COMPACT_ATOMS: atom_id res chain seq x y z
N MET A 1 25.46 1.59 -2.62
CA MET A 1 24.41 0.55 -2.80
C MET A 1 23.04 1.13 -2.46
N LYS A 2 22.09 1.16 -3.39
CA LYS A 2 20.71 1.55 -3.09
C LYS A 2 20.10 0.44 -2.22
N LYS A 3 19.68 0.74 -0.99
CA LYS A 3 18.91 -0.19 -0.16
C LYS A 3 17.53 -0.34 -0.80
N THR A 4 17.29 -1.42 -1.53
CA THR A 4 15.95 -1.79 -1.97
C THR A 4 15.12 -2.03 -0.72
N ARG A 5 14.06 -1.24 -0.50
CA ARG A 5 13.13 -1.51 0.60
C ARG A 5 12.42 -2.81 0.24
N GLY A 6 12.68 -3.89 0.99
CA GLY A 6 11.88 -5.10 0.89
C GLY A 6 10.41 -4.73 1.06
N GLY A 7 9.60 -4.98 0.04
CA GLY A 7 8.16 -4.80 0.13
C GLY A 7 7.60 -5.83 1.11
N PHE A 8 6.54 -5.47 1.82
CA PHE A 8 5.68 -6.44 2.48
C PHE A 8 4.60 -6.83 1.48
N SER A 9 4.15 -8.08 1.47
CA SER A 9 2.90 -8.42 0.79
C SER A 9 1.75 -7.70 1.50
N SER A 10 0.69 -7.38 0.75
CA SER A 10 -0.54 -6.80 1.32
C SER A 10 -1.11 -7.72 2.39
N GLU A 11 -1.20 -9.02 2.09
CA GLU A 11 -1.70 -10.07 2.98
C GLU A 11 -1.03 -10.05 4.36
N ARG A 12 0.31 -10.05 4.39
CA ARG A 12 1.09 -10.04 5.64
C ARG A 12 0.85 -8.77 6.45
N LEU A 13 0.53 -7.66 5.77
CA LEU A 13 0.29 -6.39 6.40
C LEU A 13 -1.14 -6.34 6.98
N ASP A 14 -2.11 -6.85 6.24
CA ASP A 14 -3.50 -6.97 6.67
C ASP A 14 -3.63 -7.90 7.88
N ASP A 15 -2.94 -9.04 7.88
CA ASP A 15 -2.88 -9.96 9.02
C ASP A 15 -2.32 -9.28 10.28
N ALA A 16 -1.23 -8.52 10.13
CA ALA A 16 -0.62 -7.79 11.24
C ALA A 16 -1.54 -6.69 11.77
N VAL A 17 -2.28 -6.01 10.90
CA VAL A 17 -3.28 -5.01 11.32
C VAL A 17 -4.44 -5.69 12.05
N ALA A 18 -4.92 -6.83 11.57
CA ALA A 18 -5.99 -7.58 12.20
C ALA A 18 -5.61 -8.06 13.62
N GLN A 19 -4.37 -8.52 13.82
CA GLN A 19 -3.85 -8.90 15.15
C GLN A 19 -3.87 -7.71 16.12
N VAL A 20 -3.42 -6.53 15.68
CA VAL A 20 -3.45 -5.32 16.52
C VAL A 20 -4.87 -4.87 16.83
N LEU A 21 -5.78 -4.93 15.85
CA LEU A 21 -7.19 -4.59 16.07
C LEU A 21 -7.90 -5.58 16.99
N SER A 22 -7.43 -6.83 17.05
CA SER A 22 -7.91 -7.87 17.97
C SER A 22 -7.39 -7.69 19.41
N GLY A 23 -6.56 -6.66 19.67
CA GLY A 23 -6.06 -6.31 20.99
C GLY A 23 -4.60 -6.71 21.25
N GLU A 24 -3.88 -7.24 20.26
CA GLU A 24 -2.46 -7.54 20.45
C GLU A 24 -1.60 -6.27 20.55
N SER A 25 -0.49 -6.38 21.28
CA SER A 25 0.47 -5.30 21.38
C SER A 25 1.15 -5.04 20.04
N MET A 26 1.02 -3.82 19.53
CA MET A 26 1.68 -3.35 18.30
C MET A 26 3.22 -3.53 18.35
N SER A 27 3.84 -3.49 19.53
CA SER A 27 5.28 -3.76 19.69
C SER A 27 5.63 -5.22 19.39
N THR A 28 4.76 -6.14 19.82
CA THR A 28 4.92 -7.58 19.65
C THR A 28 4.68 -7.97 18.20
N VAL A 29 3.56 -7.50 17.63
CA VAL A 29 3.22 -7.72 16.22
C VAL A 29 4.30 -7.16 15.29
N SER A 30 4.86 -5.99 15.59
CA SER A 30 5.97 -5.41 14.80
C SER A 30 7.21 -6.31 14.77
N LYS A 31 7.56 -6.95 15.88
CA LYS A 31 8.72 -7.86 15.96
C LYS A 31 8.45 -9.18 15.24
N ILE A 32 7.28 -9.78 15.46
CA ILE A 32 6.90 -11.07 14.85
C ILE A 32 6.76 -10.95 13.33
N SER A 33 6.03 -9.92 12.88
CA SER A 33 5.79 -9.69 11.46
C SER A 33 7.00 -9.09 10.73
N SER A 34 8.08 -8.72 11.43
CA SER A 34 9.20 -7.93 10.89
C SER A 34 8.77 -6.64 10.17
N ILE A 35 7.56 -6.14 10.46
CA ILE A 35 7.05 -4.87 9.95
C ILE A 35 7.47 -3.79 10.94
N LYS A 36 8.03 -2.68 10.43
CA LYS A 36 8.39 -1.55 11.28
C LYS A 36 7.17 -1.02 12.04
N TYR A 37 7.36 -0.74 13.33
CA TYR A 37 6.32 -0.16 14.19
C TYR A 37 5.64 1.07 13.56
N SER A 38 6.41 1.99 12.98
CA SER A 38 5.86 3.19 12.33
C SER A 38 4.99 2.88 11.11
N THR A 39 5.30 1.81 10.37
CA THR A 39 4.45 1.33 9.29
C THR A 39 3.16 0.80 9.89
N LEU A 40 3.25 -0.14 10.82
CA LEU A 40 2.10 -0.77 11.45
C LEU A 40 1.15 0.26 12.08
N ALA A 41 1.67 1.21 12.85
CA ALA A 41 0.89 2.31 13.43
C ALA A 41 0.12 3.12 12.37
N LYS A 42 0.77 3.43 11.25
CA LYS A 42 0.15 4.17 10.15
C LYS A 42 -0.98 3.39 9.48
N TRP A 43 -0.83 2.07 9.36
CA TRP A 43 -1.84 1.21 8.76
C TRP A 43 -3.01 0.92 9.71
N VAL A 44 -2.74 0.70 10.99
CA VAL A 44 -3.79 0.58 12.02
C VAL A 44 -4.60 1.86 12.12
N ALA A 45 -3.95 3.03 12.12
CA ALA A 45 -4.65 4.31 12.13
C ALA A 45 -5.55 4.53 10.89
N ALA A 46 -5.14 4.04 9.72
CA ALA A 46 -5.96 4.08 8.51
C ALA A 46 -7.14 3.10 8.60
N ALA A 47 -6.90 1.89 9.11
CA ALA A 47 -7.94 0.89 9.33
C ALA A 47 -9.00 1.37 10.33
N CYS A 48 -8.60 2.02 11.42
CA CYS A 48 -9.53 2.66 12.37
C CYS A 48 -10.42 3.75 11.73
N LYS A 49 -9.95 4.38 10.65
CA LYS A 49 -10.71 5.39 9.89
C LYS A 49 -11.56 4.79 8.77
N GLY A 50 -11.47 3.48 8.53
CA GLY A 50 -12.10 2.83 7.38
C GLY A 50 -11.47 3.19 6.03
N GLU A 51 -10.23 3.72 6.03
CA GLU A 51 -9.52 4.06 4.80
C GLU A 51 -8.83 2.83 4.21
N THR A 52 -9.24 2.39 3.01
CA THR A 52 -8.48 1.41 2.23
C THR A 52 -7.25 2.08 1.65
N ARG A 53 -6.08 1.62 2.10
CA ARG A 53 -4.80 2.18 1.69
C ARG A 53 -4.24 1.43 0.49
N ASP A 54 -4.92 1.57 -0.64
CA ASP A 54 -4.37 1.10 -1.90
C ASP A 54 -3.07 1.86 -2.19
N PRO A 55 -2.02 1.18 -2.70
CA PRO A 55 -0.81 1.83 -3.16
C PRO A 55 -1.16 2.67 -4.38
N LYS A 56 -1.63 3.89 -4.14
CA LYS A 56 -1.90 4.91 -5.16
C LYS A 56 -0.56 5.43 -5.68
N ARG A 57 0.12 4.62 -6.47
CA ARG A 57 1.26 5.06 -7.26
C ARG A 57 0.70 6.04 -8.26
N ARG A 58 0.99 7.33 -8.05
CA ARG A 58 0.81 8.29 -9.13
C ARG A 58 1.76 7.85 -10.24
N GLY A 59 1.21 7.60 -11.42
CA GLY A 59 2.00 7.45 -12.62
C GLY A 59 2.83 8.71 -12.88
N PRO A 60 3.75 8.68 -13.84
CA PRO A 60 4.29 9.92 -14.39
C PRO A 60 3.12 10.84 -14.79
N ALA A 61 3.37 12.15 -14.73
CA ALA A 61 2.39 13.11 -15.23
C ALA A 61 2.07 12.77 -16.69
N LEU A 62 0.80 12.95 -17.07
CA LEU A 62 0.38 12.82 -18.46
C LEU A 62 1.24 13.76 -19.31
N PHE A 63 1.79 13.23 -20.39
CA PHE A 63 2.55 14.00 -21.37
C PHE A 63 1.62 14.71 -22.36
N LEU A 64 0.46 14.12 -22.62
CA LEU A 64 -0.58 14.67 -23.49
C LEU A 64 -1.82 15.09 -22.68
N LEU A 65 -2.80 15.67 -23.38
CA LEU A 65 -4.13 15.87 -22.81
C LEU A 65 -4.73 14.50 -22.42
N PRO A 66 -5.50 14.42 -21.32
CA PRO A 66 -6.07 13.15 -20.83
C PRO A 66 -6.80 12.35 -21.90
N GLU A 67 -7.59 13.04 -22.74
CA GLU A 67 -8.40 12.43 -23.80
C GLU A 67 -7.52 11.78 -24.88
N ALA A 68 -6.35 12.37 -25.15
CA ALA A 68 -5.40 11.84 -26.14
C ALA A 68 -4.69 10.58 -25.60
N GLU A 69 -4.31 10.56 -24.32
CA GLU A 69 -3.70 9.36 -23.73
C GLU A 69 -4.69 8.21 -23.59
N GLU A 70 -5.95 8.50 -23.25
CA GLU A 70 -7.03 7.49 -23.19
C GLU A 70 -7.30 6.90 -24.58
N SER A 71 -7.41 7.74 -25.61
CA SER A 71 -7.57 7.26 -26.99
C SER A 71 -6.39 6.41 -27.47
N ILE A 72 -5.16 6.76 -27.08
CA ILE A 72 -3.97 5.94 -27.40
C ILE A 72 -4.01 4.63 -26.62
N TYR A 73 -4.36 4.66 -25.33
CA TYR A 73 -4.48 3.46 -24.50
C TYR A 73 -5.48 2.48 -25.09
N GLU A 74 -6.69 2.94 -25.44
CA GLU A 74 -7.72 2.13 -26.10
C GLU A 74 -7.22 1.55 -27.44
N TRP A 75 -6.53 2.34 -28.25
CA TRP A 75 -5.97 1.87 -29.52
C TRP A 75 -4.89 0.79 -29.35
N VAL A 76 -4.03 0.92 -28.33
CA VAL A 76 -2.91 0.00 -28.09
C VAL A 76 -3.34 -1.26 -27.33
N VAL A 77 -4.16 -1.11 -26.28
CA VAL A 77 -4.47 -2.15 -25.31
C VAL A 77 -5.85 -2.77 -25.52
N GLY A 78 -6.81 -2.03 -26.08
CA GLY A 78 -8.21 -2.45 -26.26
C GLY A 78 -8.47 -3.53 -27.34
N ARG A 79 -7.52 -4.45 -27.55
CA ARG A 79 -7.69 -5.65 -28.39
C ARG A 79 -8.08 -6.87 -27.57
#